data_AF-A0A1I2PSK9-F1
#
_entry.id   AF-A0A1I2PSK9-F1
#
_cell.length_a   1.000
_cell.length_b   1.000
_cell.length_c   1.000
_cell.angle_alpha   90.00
_cell.angle_beta   90.00
_cell.angle_gamma   90.00
#
_symmetry.space_group_name_H-M   'P 1'
#
loop_
_entity.id
_entity.type
_entity.pdbx_description
1 polymer ?
#
loop_
_entity_poly.entity_id
_entity_poly.type
_entity_poly.pdbx_seq_one_letter_code
_entity_poly.pdbx_strand_id
1 'polypeptide(L)'
;MSKEYTQIMKGVAIIMMVWLHLFNNMSAAQDYTDLTIASRPLAWLIAGACSPVSIFVALGGYGLYCVYLKAKDAHHVSRIVKLYEHYWLITAVFVAVGIIGGGKTYLSDSQTIIYNITGLRTTWNGECWFLLPYSILSLFYPIVFRIVDRCRPWLVVGTTFMGTFLMMTLLHFYSGTISPNPLLSLPVVIIEFLFCFCCGALAKRHEVIERFRHFLHRRGIANGGLLLALCALVLIRILIPHASWEGLFALAVVLLLAVLRYRPWIKAVLVFLGVHSMNIWMIHTWLCRYLFHDFFYSFKYPILIFAATLGVSIVVSLMVDAAFRLIERPRRAAA
;
A
#
# COMPACT_ATOMS: atom_id res chain seq x y z
N MET A 1 -5.18 11.37 -15.55
CA MET A 1 -3.83 11.07 -15.02
C MET A 1 -3.08 10.16 -15.98
N SER A 2 -1.81 10.44 -16.32
CA SER A 2 -1.00 9.54 -17.15
C SER A 2 -0.49 8.35 -16.32
N LYS A 3 -0.08 7.25 -16.98
CA LYS A 3 0.55 6.09 -16.31
C LYS A 3 1.72 6.49 -15.41
N GLU A 4 2.47 7.52 -15.81
CA GLU A 4 3.60 8.04 -15.07
C GLU A 4 3.19 8.62 -13.71
N TYR A 5 2.13 9.42 -13.66
CA TYR A 5 1.63 9.96 -12.38
C TYR A 5 1.13 8.86 -11.43
N THR A 6 0.55 7.77 -11.96
CA THR A 6 0.27 6.59 -11.12
C THR A 6 1.53 6.05 -10.47
N GLN A 7 2.65 5.98 -11.21
CA GLN A 7 3.93 5.51 -10.65
C GLN A 7 4.49 6.48 -9.62
N ILE A 8 4.38 7.80 -9.85
CA ILE A 8 4.77 8.80 -8.84
C ILE A 8 4.01 8.56 -7.52
N MET A 9 2.69 8.38 -7.59
CA MET A 9 1.88 8.15 -6.38
C MET A 9 2.23 6.83 -5.69
N LYS A 10 2.52 5.76 -6.45
CA LYS A 10 3.03 4.49 -5.89
C LYS A 10 4.39 4.67 -5.22
N GLY A 11 5.27 5.49 -5.80
CA GLY A 11 6.56 5.86 -5.22
C GLY A 11 6.42 6.57 -3.87
N VAL A 12 5.45 7.47 -3.74
CA VAL A 12 5.14 8.11 -2.46
C VAL A 12 4.56 7.08 -1.47
N ALA A 13 3.61 6.25 -1.91
CA ALA A 13 2.99 5.24 -1.06
C ALA A 13 4.00 4.21 -0.54
N ILE A 14 5.01 3.80 -1.33
CA ILE A 14 6.02 2.86 -0.87
C ILE A 14 7.01 3.48 0.13
N ILE A 15 7.33 4.77 -0.03
CA ILE A 15 8.08 5.52 0.99
C ILE A 15 7.30 5.54 2.32
N MET A 16 6.00 5.84 2.25
CA MET A 16 5.10 5.84 3.42
C MET A 16 5.00 4.44 4.05
N MET A 17 4.93 3.38 3.25
CA MET A 17 4.89 1.98 3.70
C MET A 17 6.14 1.60 4.51
N VAL A 18 7.33 1.85 3.95
CA VAL A 18 8.58 1.50 4.62
C VAL A 18 8.75 2.32 5.90
N TRP A 19 8.43 3.62 5.87
CA TRP A 19 8.48 4.48 7.07
C TRP A 19 7.52 4.00 8.16
N LEU A 20 6.27 3.73 7.79
CA LEU A 20 5.24 3.22 8.70
C LEU A 20 5.74 1.95 9.40
N HIS A 21 6.21 0.95 8.67
CA HIS A 21 6.60 -0.32 9.28
C HIS A 21 7.92 -0.27 10.06
N LEU A 22 8.77 0.72 9.83
CA LEU A 22 9.91 0.98 10.70
C LEU A 22 9.48 1.58 12.03
N PHE A 23 8.61 2.60 12.03
CA PHE A 23 8.45 3.47 13.20
C PHE A 23 7.05 3.45 13.83
N ASN A 24 6.10 2.63 13.36
CA ASN A 24 4.76 2.57 13.94
C ASN A 24 4.68 1.82 15.29
N ASN A 25 5.74 1.12 15.69
CA ASN A 25 5.80 0.44 16.97
C ASN A 25 6.61 1.26 17.99
N MET A 26 5.97 1.65 19.09
CA MET A 26 6.62 2.43 20.16
C MET A 26 7.72 1.62 20.87
N SER A 27 7.65 0.29 20.89
CA SER A 27 8.72 -0.51 21.52
C SER A 27 10.04 -0.38 20.77
N ALA A 28 9.98 -0.25 19.44
CA ALA A 28 11.16 -0.06 18.60
C ALA A 28 11.81 1.32 18.78
N ALA A 29 11.15 2.26 19.47
CA ALA A 29 11.71 3.57 19.78
C ALA A 29 12.92 3.52 20.72
N GLN A 30 13.16 2.38 21.38
CA GLN A 30 14.35 2.14 22.20
C GLN A 30 15.60 1.88 21.35
N ASP A 31 15.41 1.45 20.09
CA ASP A 31 16.48 0.99 19.21
C ASP A 31 17.03 2.11 18.32
N TYR A 32 16.52 3.34 18.45
CA TYR A 32 16.99 4.50 17.70
C TYR A 32 16.92 5.81 18.50
N THR A 33 17.73 6.78 18.11
CA THR A 33 17.76 8.13 18.66
C THR A 33 17.00 9.08 17.76
N ASP A 34 16.03 9.79 18.31
CA ASP A 34 15.15 10.69 17.57
C ASP A 34 14.81 11.96 18.36
N LEU A 35 14.31 12.98 17.66
CA LEU A 35 13.70 14.15 18.29
C LEU A 35 12.39 13.73 18.96
N THR A 36 12.18 14.13 20.20
CA THR A 36 10.93 13.85 20.92
C THR A 36 10.05 15.09 21.03
N ILE A 37 8.75 14.91 20.78
CA ILE A 37 7.71 15.93 20.97
C ILE A 37 6.71 15.36 21.96
N ALA A 38 6.52 16.04 23.09
CA ALA A 38 5.65 15.57 24.18
C ALA A 38 5.91 14.10 24.54
N SER A 39 7.19 13.73 24.74
CA SER A 39 7.66 12.37 25.06
C SER A 39 7.40 11.29 24.00
N ARG A 40 7.06 11.66 22.77
CA ARG A 40 6.91 10.73 21.63
C ARG A 40 7.96 11.01 20.55
N PRO A 41 8.59 9.98 19.95
CA PRO A 41 9.50 10.17 18.83
C PRO A 41 8.81 10.81 17.63
N LEU A 42 9.48 11.74 16.96
CA LEU A 42 9.00 12.39 15.74
C LEU A 42 8.73 11.37 14.64
N ALA A 43 9.59 10.36 14.49
CA ALA A 43 9.45 9.31 13.49
C ALA A 43 8.17 8.50 13.68
N TRP A 44 7.81 8.20 14.94
CA TRP A 44 6.57 7.54 15.30
C TRP A 44 5.34 8.42 14.99
N LEU A 45 5.41 9.72 15.28
CA LEU A 45 4.33 10.67 14.94
C LEU A 45 4.11 10.73 13.42
N ILE A 46 5.19 10.82 12.63
CA ILE A 46 5.12 10.81 11.16
C ILE A 46 4.58 9.47 10.64
N ALA A 47 4.94 8.35 11.27
CA ALA A 47 4.40 7.04 10.92
C ALA A 47 2.88 6.99 11.12
N GLY A 48 2.34 7.60 12.18
CA GLY A 48 0.89 7.73 12.37
C GLY A 48 0.16 8.51 11.28
N ALA A 49 0.88 9.34 10.51
CA ALA A 49 0.35 10.04 9.35
C ALA A 49 0.41 9.25 8.03
N CYS A 50 1.04 8.08 8.02
CA CYS A 50 1.23 7.27 6.83
C CYS A 50 0.08 6.28 6.64
N SER A 51 -0.66 6.41 5.53
CA SER A 51 -1.76 5.53 5.12
C SER A 51 -1.55 4.95 3.71
N PRO A 52 -0.48 4.17 3.50
CA PRO A 52 -0.04 3.73 2.17
C PRO A 52 -1.02 2.75 1.51
N VAL A 53 -1.67 1.88 2.29
CA VAL A 53 -2.60 0.86 1.78
C VAL A 53 -3.78 1.51 1.07
N SER A 54 -4.43 2.49 1.71
CA SER A 54 -5.55 3.23 1.12
C SER A 54 -5.16 3.95 -0.18
N ILE A 55 -3.92 4.45 -0.27
CA ILE A 55 -3.38 5.03 -1.52
C ILE A 55 -3.27 3.96 -2.61
N PHE A 56 -2.66 2.80 -2.32
CA PHE A 56 -2.56 1.71 -3.29
C PHE A 56 -3.93 1.21 -3.75
N VAL A 57 -4.91 1.09 -2.84
CA VAL A 57 -6.29 0.69 -3.16
C VAL A 57 -6.96 1.72 -4.08
N ALA A 58 -6.84 3.01 -3.77
CA ALA A 58 -7.41 4.08 -4.61
C ALA A 58 -6.77 4.11 -6.01
N LEU A 59 -5.44 3.95 -6.10
CA LEU A 59 -4.73 3.85 -7.38
C LEU A 59 -5.12 2.59 -8.16
N GLY A 60 -5.35 1.47 -7.45
CA GLY A 60 -5.87 0.23 -8.01
C GLY A 60 -7.24 0.43 -8.66
N GLY A 61 -8.17 1.05 -7.94
CA GLY A 61 -9.50 1.40 -8.45
C GLY A 61 -9.44 2.34 -9.67
N TYR A 62 -8.63 3.39 -9.61
CA TYR A 62 -8.42 4.32 -10.73
C TYR A 62 -7.87 3.59 -11.98
N GLY A 63 -6.83 2.77 -11.78
CA GLY A 63 -6.16 2.05 -12.86
C GLY A 63 -7.05 0.97 -13.50
N LEU A 64 -7.79 0.22 -12.68
CA LEU A 64 -8.74 -0.79 -13.17
C LEU A 64 -9.91 -0.15 -13.89
N TYR A 65 -10.40 1.01 -13.44
CA TYR A 65 -11.47 1.72 -14.16
C TYR A 65 -11.00 2.19 -15.54
N CYS A 66 -9.73 2.61 -15.69
CA CYS A 66 -9.15 2.90 -17.00
C CYS A 66 -9.12 1.67 -17.94
N VAL A 67 -8.99 0.47 -17.39
CA VAL A 67 -9.03 -0.79 -18.16
C VAL A 67 -10.46 -1.16 -18.49
N TYR A 68 -11.38 -1.01 -17.52
CA TYR A 68 -12.82 -1.24 -17.70
C TYR A 68 -13.40 -0.42 -18.86
N LEU A 69 -13.03 0.85 -18.98
CA LEU A 69 -13.47 1.72 -20.08
C LEU A 69 -13.01 1.26 -21.47
N LYS A 70 -11.99 0.40 -21.57
CA LYS A 70 -11.49 -0.15 -22.84
C LYS A 70 -12.23 -1.42 -23.30
N ALA A 71 -13.26 -1.84 -22.56
CA ALA A 71 -14.19 -2.96 -22.84
C ALA A 71 -13.59 -4.39 -22.96
N LYS A 72 -12.28 -4.55 -23.22
CA LYS A 72 -11.59 -5.86 -23.27
C LYS A 72 -10.39 -5.90 -22.32
N ASP A 73 -10.54 -6.52 -21.15
CA ASP A 73 -9.41 -6.83 -20.25
C ASP A 73 -8.90 -8.26 -20.48
N ALA A 74 -8.01 -8.42 -21.47
CA ALA A 74 -7.33 -9.69 -21.72
C ALA A 74 -6.40 -10.12 -20.57
N HIS A 75 -6.07 -9.20 -19.65
CA HIS A 75 -5.09 -9.43 -18.59
C HIS A 75 -5.73 -9.54 -17.20
N HIS A 76 -7.05 -9.69 -17.13
CA HIS A 76 -7.84 -9.70 -15.89
C HIS A 76 -7.25 -10.64 -14.82
N VAL A 77 -7.13 -11.93 -15.15
CA VAL A 77 -6.58 -12.96 -14.25
C VAL A 77 -5.06 -12.88 -14.19
N SER A 78 -4.40 -12.67 -15.33
CA SER A 78 -2.93 -12.67 -15.42
C SER A 78 -2.25 -11.64 -14.51
N ARG A 79 -2.94 -10.53 -14.21
CA ARG A 79 -2.43 -9.50 -13.30
C ARG A 79 -2.35 -9.99 -11.85
N ILE A 80 -3.34 -10.77 -11.42
CA ILE A 80 -3.38 -11.37 -10.09
C ILE A 80 -2.37 -12.51 -10.01
N VAL A 81 -2.29 -13.34 -11.05
CA VAL A 81 -1.28 -14.41 -11.12
C VAL A 81 0.13 -13.82 -10.98
N LYS A 82 0.46 -12.76 -11.72
CA LYS A 82 1.77 -12.09 -11.60
C LYS A 82 2.05 -11.55 -10.20
N LEU A 83 1.04 -11.01 -9.51
CA LEU A 83 1.16 -10.55 -8.13
C LEU A 83 1.51 -11.71 -7.18
N TYR A 84 0.82 -12.84 -7.33
CA TYR A 84 1.07 -14.05 -6.54
C TYR A 84 2.41 -14.71 -6.89
N GLU A 85 2.81 -14.73 -8.15
CA GLU A 85 4.14 -15.22 -8.56
C GLU A 85 5.24 -14.47 -7.81
N HIS A 86 5.20 -13.12 -7.80
CA HIS A 86 6.19 -12.32 -7.06
C HIS A 86 6.14 -12.58 -5.56
N TYR A 87 4.94 -12.67 -5.00
CA TYR A 87 4.74 -13.00 -3.60
C TYR A 87 5.37 -14.35 -3.23
N TRP A 88 5.11 -15.40 -4.01
CA TRP A 88 5.67 -16.73 -3.76
C TRP A 88 7.17 -16.76 -3.92
N LEU A 89 7.74 -16.13 -4.96
CA LEU A 89 9.19 -16.10 -5.15
C LEU A 89 9.88 -15.39 -3.97
N ILE A 90 9.45 -14.18 -3.63
CA ILE A 90 10.04 -13.39 -2.55
C ILE A 90 9.92 -14.13 -1.22
N THR A 91 8.72 -14.64 -0.93
CA THR A 91 8.46 -15.33 0.34
C THR A 91 9.24 -16.63 0.45
N ALA A 92 9.35 -17.42 -0.62
CA ALA A 92 10.14 -18.64 -0.63
C ALA A 92 11.62 -18.35 -0.32
N VAL A 93 12.19 -17.30 -0.91
CA VAL A 93 13.58 -16.89 -0.66
C VAL A 93 13.78 -16.52 0.81
N PHE A 94 12.93 -15.66 1.38
CA PHE A 94 13.11 -15.21 2.77
C PHE A 94 12.77 -16.27 3.82
N VAL A 95 11.79 -17.14 3.54
CA VAL A 95 11.52 -18.31 4.40
C VAL A 95 12.72 -19.26 4.39
N ALA A 96 13.33 -19.53 3.24
CA ALA A 96 14.54 -20.34 3.17
C ALA A 96 15.71 -19.74 3.96
N VAL A 97 15.93 -18.43 3.84
CA VAL A 97 16.94 -17.70 4.64
C VAL A 97 16.64 -17.81 6.14
N GLY A 98 15.37 -17.66 6.54
CA GLY A 98 14.95 -17.79 7.94
C GLY A 98 15.21 -19.18 8.52
N ILE A 99 14.90 -20.24 7.74
CA ILE A 99 15.14 -21.64 8.14
C ILE A 99 16.65 -21.90 8.31
N ILE A 100 17.49 -21.44 7.37
CA ILE A 100 18.95 -21.62 7.44
C ILE A 100 19.54 -20.85 8.63
N GLY A 101 19.03 -19.65 8.91
CA GLY A 101 19.45 -18.81 10.05
C GLY A 101 19.02 -19.33 11.42
N GLY A 102 18.42 -20.52 11.52
CA GLY A 102 17.99 -21.12 12.79
C GLY A 102 16.70 -20.52 13.36
N GLY A 103 15.96 -19.72 12.59
CA GLY A 103 14.79 -19.00 13.04
C GLY A 103 13.47 -19.63 12.58
N LYS A 104 12.59 -19.93 13.54
CA LYS A 104 11.16 -20.27 13.43
C LYS A 104 10.78 -21.50 12.57
N THR A 105 9.84 -22.28 13.07
CA THR A 105 9.18 -23.36 12.34
C THR A 105 8.18 -22.79 11.32
N TYR A 106 8.68 -22.18 10.24
CA TYR A 106 7.83 -21.66 9.15
C TYR A 106 6.97 -22.74 8.50
N LEU A 107 7.47 -23.98 8.47
CA LEU A 107 6.84 -25.14 7.85
C LEU A 107 6.28 -26.13 8.90
N SER A 108 5.79 -25.63 10.04
CA SER A 108 5.32 -26.45 11.16
C SER A 108 4.14 -27.36 10.83
N ASP A 109 3.20 -26.89 10.01
CA ASP A 109 1.94 -27.57 9.73
C ASP A 109 1.36 -27.17 8.37
N SER A 110 0.56 -28.07 7.78
CA SER A 110 -0.02 -27.90 6.44
C SER A 110 -1.02 -26.75 6.36
N GLN A 111 -1.75 -26.46 7.44
CA GLN A 111 -2.71 -25.36 7.49
C GLN A 111 -2.01 -24.01 7.38
N THR A 112 -0.92 -23.80 8.12
CA THR A 112 -0.07 -22.61 8.05
C THR A 112 0.50 -22.42 6.65
N ILE A 113 0.95 -23.49 5.99
CA ILE A 113 1.45 -23.44 4.62
C ILE A 113 0.35 -22.98 3.65
N ILE A 114 -0.83 -23.60 3.71
CA ILE A 114 -1.98 -23.24 2.84
C ILE A 114 -2.39 -21.78 3.06
N TYR A 115 -2.46 -21.34 4.32
CA TYR A 115 -2.82 -19.98 4.66
C TYR A 115 -1.86 -18.94 4.11
N ASN A 116 -0.55 -19.21 4.18
CA ASN A 116 0.44 -18.29 3.65
C ASN A 116 0.48 -18.32 2.11
N ILE A 117 0.41 -19.49 1.48
CA ILE A 117 0.41 -19.59 0.00
C ILE A 117 -0.78 -18.85 -0.61
N THR A 118 -1.96 -18.98 -0.01
CA THR A 118 -3.19 -18.30 -0.46
C THR A 118 -3.25 -16.83 -0.08
N GLY A 119 -2.49 -16.41 0.94
CA GLY A 119 -2.62 -15.09 1.55
C GLY A 119 -3.83 -14.95 2.47
N LEU A 120 -4.50 -16.06 2.81
CA LEU A 120 -5.64 -16.08 3.74
C LEU A 120 -5.21 -15.69 5.16
N ARG A 121 -4.02 -16.12 5.57
CA ARG A 121 -3.34 -15.62 6.77
C ARG A 121 -1.84 -15.61 6.54
N THR A 122 -1.23 -14.43 6.59
CA THR A 122 0.17 -14.22 6.22
C THR A 122 1.08 -14.25 7.44
N THR A 123 1.19 -15.41 8.11
CA THR A 123 2.03 -15.54 9.33
C THR A 123 3.52 -15.49 9.05
N TRP A 124 3.96 -15.81 7.83
CA TRP A 124 5.36 -15.69 7.40
C TRP A 124 5.78 -14.23 7.27
N ASN A 125 4.92 -13.40 6.68
CA ASN A 125 5.06 -11.94 6.65
C ASN A 125 3.72 -11.27 6.93
N GLY A 126 3.54 -10.79 8.16
CA GLY A 126 2.30 -10.14 8.61
C GLY A 126 1.84 -9.02 7.70
N GLU A 127 2.75 -8.24 7.11
CA GLU A 127 2.41 -7.07 6.30
C GLU A 127 1.90 -7.39 4.89
N CYS A 128 1.84 -8.69 4.55
CA CYS A 128 1.20 -9.17 3.33
C CYS A 128 -0.32 -9.39 3.49
N TRP A 129 -0.93 -9.06 4.64
CA TRP A 129 -2.38 -9.22 4.91
C TRP A 129 -3.28 -8.55 3.86
N PHE A 130 -2.77 -7.52 3.19
CA PHE A 130 -3.41 -6.78 2.09
C PHE A 130 -3.62 -7.62 0.81
N LEU A 131 -2.84 -8.69 0.60
CA LEU A 131 -2.72 -9.41 -0.67
C LEU A 131 -4.05 -10.01 -1.16
N LEU A 132 -4.65 -10.90 -0.36
CA LEU A 132 -5.85 -11.64 -0.75
C LEU A 132 -7.10 -10.72 -0.87
N PRO A 133 -7.42 -9.84 0.10
CA PRO A 133 -8.55 -8.93 -0.01
C PRO A 133 -8.49 -8.06 -1.28
N TYR A 134 -7.32 -7.50 -1.58
CA TYR A 134 -7.12 -6.70 -2.78
C TYR A 134 -7.23 -7.54 -4.05
N SER A 135 -6.72 -8.78 -4.05
CA SER A 135 -6.79 -9.68 -5.20
C SER A 135 -8.23 -10.06 -5.53
N ILE A 136 -9.05 -10.37 -4.51
CA ILE A 136 -10.49 -10.61 -4.69
C ILE A 136 -11.16 -9.35 -5.21
N LEU A 137 -10.96 -8.20 -4.58
CA LEU A 137 -11.57 -6.94 -5.04
C LEU A 137 -11.18 -6.60 -6.48
N SER A 138 -9.92 -6.83 -6.85
CA SER A 138 -9.42 -6.64 -8.21
C SER A 138 -9.94 -7.70 -9.18
N LEU A 139 -10.29 -8.91 -8.77
CA LEU A 139 -10.94 -9.90 -9.64
C LEU A 139 -12.42 -9.54 -9.86
N PHE A 140 -13.09 -9.04 -8.83
CA PHE A 140 -14.50 -8.66 -8.91
C PHE A 140 -14.74 -7.23 -9.41
N TYR A 141 -13.69 -6.51 -9.85
CA TYR A 141 -13.80 -5.14 -10.34
C TYR A 141 -14.91 -4.92 -11.38
N PRO A 142 -15.17 -5.81 -12.37
CA PRO A 142 -16.17 -5.55 -13.39
C PRO A 142 -17.59 -5.46 -12.82
N ILE A 143 -17.88 -6.24 -11.78
CA ILE A 143 -19.17 -6.22 -11.07
C ILE A 143 -19.28 -4.93 -10.26
N VAL A 144 -18.24 -4.60 -9.49
CA VAL A 144 -18.18 -3.36 -8.70
C VAL A 144 -18.41 -2.15 -9.59
N PHE A 145 -17.69 -2.02 -10.70
CA PHE A 145 -17.81 -0.85 -11.58
C PHE A 145 -19.13 -0.77 -12.34
N ARG A 146 -19.75 -1.92 -12.67
CA ARG A 146 -21.11 -1.93 -13.23
C ARG A 146 -22.13 -1.32 -12.25
N ILE A 147 -21.96 -1.54 -10.95
CA ILE A 147 -22.78 -0.92 -9.90
C ILE A 147 -22.45 0.57 -9.80
N VAL A 148 -21.16 0.92 -9.72
CA VAL A 148 -20.69 2.32 -9.64
C VAL A 148 -21.26 3.16 -10.80
N ASP A 149 -21.30 2.61 -12.01
CA ASP A 149 -21.80 3.31 -13.19
C ASP A 149 -23.31 3.57 -13.15
N ARG A 150 -24.09 2.67 -12.54
CA ARG A 150 -25.55 2.79 -12.40
C ARG A 150 -25.98 3.71 -11.25
N CYS A 151 -25.13 3.91 -10.26
CA CYS A 151 -25.45 4.70 -9.07
C CYS A 151 -24.96 6.15 -9.19
N ARG A 152 -25.60 7.05 -8.44
CA ARG A 152 -25.11 8.43 -8.28
C ARG A 152 -23.80 8.41 -7.48
N PRO A 153 -22.79 9.25 -7.83
CA PRO A 153 -21.48 9.21 -7.16
C PRO A 153 -21.54 9.40 -5.64
N TRP A 154 -22.39 10.31 -5.17
CA TRP A 154 -22.55 10.56 -3.73
C TRP A 154 -23.15 9.36 -2.99
N LEU A 155 -24.02 8.57 -3.63
CA LEU A 155 -24.55 7.33 -3.05
C LEU A 155 -23.43 6.30 -2.91
N VAL A 156 -22.61 6.12 -3.94
CA VAL A 156 -21.47 5.19 -3.91
C VAL A 156 -20.49 5.59 -2.81
N VAL A 157 -20.11 6.86 -2.73
CA VAL A 157 -19.19 7.38 -1.70
C VAL A 157 -19.80 7.22 -0.30
N GLY A 158 -21.05 7.63 -0.11
CA GLY A 158 -21.73 7.54 1.18
C GLY A 158 -21.89 6.11 1.68
N THR A 159 -22.35 5.19 0.84
CA THR A 159 -22.56 3.79 1.24
C THR A 159 -21.25 3.06 1.53
N THR A 160 -20.23 3.24 0.69
CA THR A 160 -18.93 2.60 0.91
C THR A 160 -18.19 3.18 2.13
N PHE A 161 -18.31 4.49 2.38
CA PHE A 161 -17.77 5.12 3.59
C PHE A 161 -18.48 4.63 4.86
N MET A 162 -19.82 4.57 4.85
CA MET A 162 -20.59 4.02 5.97
C MET A 162 -20.28 2.54 6.20
N GLY A 163 -20.11 1.75 5.13
CA GLY A 163 -19.67 0.36 5.22
C GLY A 163 -18.29 0.24 5.89
N THR A 164 -17.33 1.07 5.50
CA THR A 164 -16.00 1.14 6.14
C THR A 164 -16.12 1.47 7.63
N PHE A 165 -16.89 2.51 7.97
CA PHE A 165 -17.11 2.93 9.35
C PHE A 165 -17.73 1.82 10.20
N LEU A 166 -18.77 1.14 9.68
CA LEU A 166 -19.41 0.01 10.32
C LEU A 166 -18.42 -1.14 10.54
N MET A 167 -17.64 -1.53 9.53
CA MET A 167 -16.65 -2.60 9.65
C MET A 167 -15.56 -2.28 10.68
N MET A 168 -15.07 -1.03 10.73
CA MET A 168 -14.12 -0.59 11.75
C MET A 168 -14.73 -0.63 13.16
N THR A 169 -16.01 -0.30 13.28
CA THR A 169 -16.74 -0.36 14.55
C THR A 169 -16.89 -1.82 15.02
N LEU A 170 -17.23 -2.73 14.10
CA LEU A 170 -17.29 -4.17 14.39
C LEU A 170 -15.93 -4.72 14.80
N LEU A 171 -14.85 -4.33 14.13
CA LEU A 171 -13.49 -4.69 14.56
C LEU A 171 -13.15 -4.15 15.94
N HIS A 172 -13.52 -2.91 16.26
CA HIS A 172 -13.24 -2.34 17.58
C HIS A 172 -13.88 -3.17 18.71
N PHE A 173 -15.17 -3.52 18.58
CA PHE A 173 -15.89 -4.24 19.62
C PHE A 173 -15.67 -5.76 19.61
N TYR A 174 -15.41 -6.37 18.46
CA TYR A 174 -15.32 -7.82 18.28
C TYR A 174 -13.96 -8.29 17.75
N SER A 175 -12.90 -7.49 17.92
CA SER A 175 -11.54 -7.82 17.45
C SER A 175 -11.07 -9.19 17.89
N GLY A 176 -11.35 -9.59 19.14
CA GLY A 176 -10.97 -10.90 19.70
C GLY A 176 -11.61 -12.10 18.99
N THR A 177 -12.74 -11.90 18.32
CA THR A 177 -13.43 -12.95 17.55
C THR A 177 -13.11 -12.87 16.06
N ILE A 178 -13.09 -11.65 15.51
CA ILE A 178 -12.93 -11.42 14.07
C ILE A 178 -11.47 -11.62 13.64
N SER A 179 -10.51 -11.04 14.36
CA SER A 179 -9.10 -11.00 13.92
C SER A 179 -8.42 -12.38 13.88
N PRO A 180 -8.70 -13.32 14.82
CA PRO A 180 -8.11 -14.65 14.75
C PRO A 180 -8.67 -15.52 13.63
N ASN A 181 -9.90 -15.25 13.17
CA ASN A 181 -10.56 -16.04 12.14
C ASN A 181 -10.46 -15.36 10.77
N PRO A 182 -9.59 -15.84 9.86
CA PRO A 182 -9.35 -15.17 8.59
C PRO A 182 -10.58 -15.13 7.67
N LEU A 183 -11.54 -16.06 7.84
CA LEU A 183 -12.79 -16.06 7.07
C LEU A 183 -13.75 -14.96 7.52
N LEU A 184 -13.65 -14.52 8.79
CA LEU A 184 -14.41 -13.38 9.31
C LEU A 184 -13.72 -12.06 9.01
N SER A 185 -12.38 -12.02 9.10
CA SER A 185 -11.62 -10.79 8.82
C SER A 185 -11.62 -10.40 7.34
N LEU A 186 -11.63 -11.38 6.43
CA LEU A 186 -11.58 -11.14 4.99
C LEU A 186 -12.71 -10.23 4.46
N PRO A 187 -14.01 -10.49 4.70
CA PRO A 187 -15.09 -9.61 4.22
C PRO A 187 -15.02 -8.21 4.83
N VAL A 188 -14.59 -8.10 6.10
CA VAL A 188 -14.41 -6.81 6.79
C VAL A 188 -13.39 -5.94 6.04
N VAL A 189 -12.23 -6.50 5.72
CA VAL A 189 -11.16 -5.78 4.98
C VAL A 189 -11.58 -5.46 3.54
N ILE A 190 -12.30 -6.37 2.86
CA ILE A 190 -12.80 -6.09 1.50
C ILE A 190 -13.76 -4.89 1.52
N ILE A 191 -14.68 -4.84 2.48
CA ILE A 191 -15.65 -3.73 2.60
C ILE A 191 -14.94 -2.42 2.94
N GLU A 192 -13.91 -2.45 3.79
CA GLU A 192 -13.07 -1.29 4.08
C GLU A 192 -12.38 -0.77 2.80
N PHE A 193 -11.85 -1.66 1.96
CA PHE A 193 -11.17 -1.28 0.71
C PHE A 193 -12.12 -0.71 -0.33
N LEU A 194 -13.40 -1.10 -0.32
CA LEU A 194 -14.39 -0.62 -1.30
C LEU A 194 -14.47 0.91 -1.33
N PHE A 195 -14.34 1.59 -0.20
CA PHE A 195 -14.40 3.05 -0.16
C PHE A 195 -13.31 3.69 -1.01
N CYS A 196 -12.03 3.42 -0.70
CA CYS A 196 -10.91 3.98 -1.45
C CYS A 196 -10.92 3.52 -2.91
N PHE A 197 -11.28 2.27 -3.16
CA PHE A 197 -11.32 1.67 -4.50
C PHE A 197 -12.36 2.35 -5.39
N CYS A 198 -13.59 2.52 -4.89
CA CYS A 198 -14.67 3.21 -5.59
C CYS A 198 -14.36 4.69 -5.77
N CYS A 199 -13.78 5.37 -4.78
CA CYS A 199 -13.33 6.75 -4.92
C CYS A 199 -12.26 6.88 -6.02
N GLY A 200 -11.32 5.95 -6.11
CA GLY A 200 -10.34 5.88 -7.21
C GLY A 200 -11.01 5.74 -8.58
N ALA A 201 -11.99 4.86 -8.72
CA ALA A 201 -12.76 4.68 -9.95
C ALA A 201 -13.55 5.94 -10.33
N LEU A 202 -14.27 6.55 -9.36
CA LEU A 202 -15.02 7.78 -9.55
C LEU A 202 -14.11 8.97 -9.89
N ALA A 203 -12.91 9.03 -9.31
CA ALA A 203 -11.91 10.04 -9.64
C ALA A 203 -11.51 9.98 -11.11
N LYS A 204 -11.43 8.77 -11.70
CA LYS A 204 -11.24 8.62 -13.15
C LYS A 204 -12.50 8.97 -13.94
N ARG A 205 -13.66 8.44 -13.54
CA ARG A 205 -14.95 8.63 -14.23
C ARG A 205 -15.32 10.10 -14.40
N HIS A 206 -15.12 10.90 -13.36
CA HIS A 206 -15.49 12.32 -13.34
C HIS A 206 -14.31 13.26 -13.54
N GLU A 207 -13.14 12.73 -13.90
CA GLU A 207 -11.91 13.53 -14.14
C GLU A 207 -11.61 14.48 -12.96
N VAL A 208 -11.76 13.97 -11.74
CA VAL A 208 -11.68 14.76 -10.50
C VAL A 208 -10.34 15.47 -10.39
N ILE A 209 -9.25 14.79 -10.75
CA ILE A 209 -7.88 15.33 -10.70
C ILE A 209 -7.75 16.49 -11.70
N GLU A 210 -8.24 16.32 -12.93
CA GLU A 210 -8.20 17.33 -13.97
C GLU A 210 -9.02 18.57 -13.60
N ARG A 211 -10.23 18.37 -13.06
CA ARG A 211 -11.09 19.45 -12.56
C ARG A 211 -10.47 20.20 -11.38
N PHE A 212 -9.89 19.46 -10.43
CA PHE A 212 -9.22 20.05 -9.27
C PHE A 212 -8.00 20.87 -9.69
N ARG A 213 -7.19 20.36 -10.63
CA ARG A 213 -6.07 21.11 -11.21
C ARG A 213 -6.52 22.42 -11.85
N HIS A 214 -7.59 22.39 -12.63
CA HIS A 214 -8.13 23.59 -13.26
C HIS A 214 -8.70 24.58 -12.22
N PHE A 215 -9.36 24.10 -11.16
CA PHE A 215 -9.80 24.94 -10.04
C PHE A 215 -8.62 25.65 -9.35
N LEU A 216 -7.55 24.92 -9.04
CA LEU A 216 -6.36 25.47 -8.40
C LEU A 216 -5.67 26.52 -9.30
N HIS A 217 -5.60 26.24 -10.61
CA HIS A 217 -5.05 27.18 -11.57
C HIS A 217 -5.85 28.49 -11.64
N ARG A 218 -7.19 28.40 -11.68
CA ARG A 218 -8.08 29.58 -11.64
C ARG A 218 -7.90 30.42 -10.37
N ARG A 219 -7.59 29.77 -9.25
CA ARG A 219 -7.35 30.43 -7.95
C ARG A 219 -5.92 30.92 -7.77
N GLY A 220 -5.03 30.71 -8.76
CA GLY A 220 -3.62 31.10 -8.66
C GLY A 220 -2.83 30.34 -7.58
N ILE A 221 -3.31 29.17 -7.13
CA ILE A 221 -2.64 28.42 -6.07
C ILE A 221 -1.39 27.75 -6.64
N ALA A 222 -0.22 28.24 -6.21
CA ALA A 222 1.08 27.70 -6.57
C ALA A 222 1.44 26.45 -5.74
N ASN A 223 2.54 25.79 -6.12
CA ASN A 223 3.08 24.63 -5.40
C ASN A 223 3.26 24.87 -3.89
N GLY A 224 3.68 26.08 -3.47
CA GLY A 224 3.85 26.41 -2.05
C GLY A 224 2.56 26.25 -1.23
N GLY A 225 1.42 26.67 -1.80
CA GLY A 225 0.11 26.49 -1.16
C GLY A 225 -0.30 25.01 -1.08
N LEU A 226 0.02 24.21 -2.10
CA LEU A 226 -0.23 22.76 -2.07
C LEU A 226 0.62 22.04 -1.02
N LEU A 227 1.91 22.42 -0.89
CA LEU A 227 2.80 21.88 0.13
C LEU A 227 2.34 22.27 1.53
N LEU A 228 1.90 23.52 1.73
CA LEU A 228 1.32 23.95 3.00
C LEU A 228 0.05 23.16 3.35
N ALA A 229 -0.84 22.93 2.38
CA ALA A 229 -2.03 22.11 2.57
C ALA A 229 -1.68 20.65 2.91
N LEU A 230 -0.65 20.07 2.27
CA LEU A 230 -0.14 18.74 2.62
C LEU A 230 0.43 18.70 4.04
N CYS A 231 1.24 19.68 4.45
CA CYS A 231 1.75 19.78 5.81
C CYS A 231 0.61 19.90 6.83
N ALA A 232 -0.38 20.76 6.57
CA ALA A 232 -1.56 20.89 7.42
C ALA A 232 -2.32 19.57 7.53
N LEU A 233 -2.51 18.86 6.41
CA LEU A 233 -3.20 17.57 6.38
C LEU A 233 -2.46 16.50 7.21
N VAL A 234 -1.13 16.46 7.11
CA VAL A 234 -0.27 15.58 7.94
C VAL A 234 -0.41 15.92 9.42
N LEU A 235 -0.36 17.20 9.79
CA LEU A 235 -0.53 17.63 11.18
C LEU A 235 -1.92 17.26 11.72
N ILE A 236 -2.99 17.51 10.95
CA ILE A 236 -4.35 17.11 11.33
C ILE A 236 -4.44 15.59 11.52
N ARG A 237 -3.80 14.81 10.64
CA ARG A 237 -3.79 13.34 10.78
C ARG A 237 -3.07 12.88 12.03
N ILE A 238 -1.97 13.52 12.41
CA ILE A 238 -1.25 13.24 13.67
C ILE A 238 -2.16 13.52 14.88
N LEU A 239 -2.95 14.59 14.84
CA LEU A 239 -3.87 14.98 15.90
C LEU A 239 -5.14 14.12 15.95
N ILE A 240 -5.57 13.56 14.81
CA ILE A 240 -6.77 12.73 14.67
C ILE A 240 -6.37 11.33 14.16
N PRO A 241 -5.79 10.46 15.02
CA PRO A 241 -5.25 9.16 14.63
C PRO A 241 -6.34 8.08 14.41
N HIS A 242 -7.60 8.45 14.24
CA HIS A 242 -8.70 7.49 14.16
C HIS A 242 -8.70 6.72 12.81
N ALA A 243 -8.78 5.38 12.86
CA ALA A 243 -8.66 4.51 11.69
C ALA A 243 -9.75 4.77 10.63
N SER A 244 -11.00 5.01 11.03
CA SER A 244 -12.11 5.25 10.09
C SER A 244 -11.93 6.44 9.14
N TRP A 245 -11.02 7.38 9.44
CA TRP A 245 -10.74 8.55 8.60
C TRP A 245 -9.57 8.33 7.64
N GLU A 246 -8.82 7.24 7.79
CA GLU A 246 -7.62 6.92 7.01
C GLU A 246 -7.85 7.04 5.50
N GLY A 247 -8.93 6.46 4.99
CA GLY A 247 -9.26 6.52 3.57
C GLY A 247 -9.46 7.95 3.05
N LEU A 248 -10.09 8.82 3.84
CA LEU A 248 -10.31 10.23 3.47
C LEU A 248 -8.99 11.01 3.42
N PHE A 249 -8.12 10.82 4.43
CA PHE A 249 -6.78 11.42 4.44
C PHE A 249 -5.96 10.95 3.24
N ALA A 250 -5.94 9.65 2.95
CA ALA A 250 -5.23 9.08 1.82
C ALA A 250 -5.72 9.66 0.47
N LEU A 251 -7.04 9.78 0.27
CA LEU A 251 -7.61 10.37 -0.93
C LEU A 251 -7.25 11.85 -1.08
N ALA A 252 -7.26 12.61 0.02
CA ALA A 252 -6.85 14.02 0.03
C ALA A 252 -5.35 14.18 -0.29
N VAL A 253 -4.50 13.34 0.29
CA VAL A 253 -3.06 13.28 -0.02
C VAL A 253 -2.84 12.99 -1.50
N VAL A 254 -3.50 11.96 -2.05
CA VAL A 254 -3.41 11.61 -3.48
C VAL A 254 -3.84 12.77 -4.37
N LEU A 255 -4.94 13.44 -4.03
CA LEU A 255 -5.47 14.56 -4.82
C LEU A 255 -4.48 15.74 -4.86
N LEU A 256 -3.89 16.10 -3.72
CA LEU A 256 -2.90 17.17 -3.63
C LEU A 256 -1.60 16.83 -4.37
N LEU A 257 -1.09 15.61 -4.17
CA LEU A 257 0.13 15.14 -4.84
C LEU A 257 -0.05 14.99 -6.35
N ALA A 258 -1.21 14.56 -6.83
CA ALA A 258 -1.49 14.39 -8.25
C ALA A 258 -1.44 15.70 -9.05
N VAL A 259 -1.65 16.86 -8.40
CA VAL A 259 -1.59 18.17 -9.04
C VAL A 259 -0.24 18.87 -8.84
N LEU A 260 0.57 18.40 -7.89
CA LEU A 260 1.86 19.00 -7.58
C LEU A 260 2.81 18.98 -8.80
N ARG A 261 3.50 20.10 -9.05
CA ARG A 261 4.53 20.16 -10.09
C ARG A 261 5.86 19.67 -9.52
N TYR A 262 6.28 18.47 -9.93
CA TYR A 262 7.54 17.89 -9.49
C TYR A 262 8.72 18.41 -10.31
N ARG A 263 9.88 18.57 -9.66
CA ARG A 263 11.14 18.71 -10.37
C ARG A 263 11.46 17.40 -11.13
N PRO A 264 12.12 17.44 -12.30
CA PRO A 264 12.37 16.25 -13.11
C PRO A 264 13.05 15.11 -12.37
N TRP A 265 14.05 15.40 -11.53
CA TRP A 265 14.76 14.38 -10.76
C TRP A 265 13.88 13.74 -9.67
N ILE A 266 13.05 14.51 -8.97
CA ILE A 266 12.09 13.97 -7.96
C ILE A 266 11.11 13.03 -8.66
N LYS A 267 10.61 13.46 -9.81
CA LYS A 267 9.73 12.66 -10.65
C LYS A 267 10.37 11.32 -11.03
N ALA A 268 11.61 11.35 -11.51
CA ALA A 268 12.35 10.15 -11.89
C ALA A 268 12.52 9.18 -10.71
N VAL A 269 12.91 9.68 -9.53
CA VAL A 269 13.05 8.86 -8.31
C VAL A 269 11.70 8.23 -7.92
N LEU A 270 10.63 9.02 -7.86
CA LEU A 270 9.31 8.51 -7.47
C LEU A 270 8.75 7.51 -8.49
N VAL A 271 8.97 7.73 -9.79
CA VAL A 271 8.59 6.76 -10.83
C VAL A 271 9.37 5.46 -10.67
N PHE A 272 10.69 5.54 -10.43
CA PHE A 272 11.53 4.36 -10.19
C PHE A 272 11.04 3.55 -8.98
N LEU A 273 10.79 4.23 -7.85
CA LEU A 273 10.23 3.59 -6.66
C LEU A 273 8.84 2.99 -6.92
N GLY A 274 8.00 3.68 -7.70
CA GLY A 274 6.68 3.20 -8.09
C GLY A 274 6.71 1.92 -8.92
N VAL A 275 7.70 1.78 -9.81
CA VAL A 275 7.90 0.56 -10.60
C VAL A 275 8.27 -0.62 -9.70
N HIS A 276 9.12 -0.40 -8.70
CA HIS A 276 9.57 -1.45 -7.77
C HIS A 276 8.69 -1.60 -6.52
N SER A 277 7.58 -0.86 -6.41
CA SER A 277 6.82 -0.74 -5.16
C SER A 277 6.27 -2.08 -4.67
N MET A 278 5.86 -2.96 -5.59
CA MET A 278 5.31 -4.28 -5.26
C MET A 278 6.34 -5.16 -4.55
N ASN A 279 7.55 -5.24 -5.10
CA ASN A 279 8.62 -6.05 -4.51
C ASN A 279 9.06 -5.44 -3.18
N ILE A 280 9.29 -4.12 -3.12
CA ILE A 280 9.70 -3.44 -1.87
C ILE A 280 8.69 -3.70 -0.76
N TRP A 281 7.38 -3.65 -1.06
CA TRP A 281 6.33 -3.96 -0.08
C TRP A 281 6.46 -5.37 0.47
N MET A 282 6.77 -6.37 -0.36
CA MET A 282 6.93 -7.76 0.09
C MET A 282 8.27 -8.02 0.81
N ILE A 283 9.28 -7.16 0.60
CA ILE A 283 10.66 -7.35 1.10
C ILE A 283 10.91 -6.65 2.44
N HIS A 284 10.52 -5.38 2.57
CA HIS A 284 11.06 -4.48 3.60
C HIS A 284 10.93 -4.98 5.05
N THR A 285 9.84 -5.67 5.39
CA THR A 285 9.62 -6.20 6.74
C THR A 285 10.45 -7.42 7.09
N TRP A 286 10.85 -8.21 6.09
CA TRP A 286 11.87 -9.24 6.29
C TRP A 286 13.18 -8.63 6.76
N LEU A 287 13.55 -7.50 6.15
CA LEU A 287 14.76 -6.76 6.48
C LEU A 287 14.67 -6.12 7.86
N CYS A 288 13.67 -5.27 8.09
CA CYS A 288 13.67 -4.43 9.29
C CYS A 288 13.04 -5.06 10.54
N ARG A 289 12.32 -6.17 10.43
CA ARG A 289 11.65 -6.82 11.57
C ARG A 289 12.02 -8.28 11.79
N TYR A 290 12.05 -9.09 10.72
CA TYR A 290 12.07 -10.55 10.91
C TYR A 290 13.47 -11.17 10.92
N LEU A 291 14.38 -10.72 10.06
CA LEU A 291 15.65 -11.42 9.83
C LEU A 291 16.88 -10.58 10.18
N PHE A 292 16.84 -9.27 9.93
CA PHE A 292 18.02 -8.40 10.01
C PHE A 292 17.78 -7.15 10.87
N HIS A 293 16.89 -7.25 11.86
CA HIS A 293 16.48 -6.11 12.70
C HIS A 293 17.69 -5.36 13.28
N ASP A 294 18.56 -6.05 14.03
CA ASP A 294 19.73 -5.45 14.70
C ASP A 294 20.67 -4.75 13.72
N PHE A 295 20.87 -5.32 12.53
CA PHE A 295 21.70 -4.71 11.49
C PHE A 295 21.12 -3.37 11.03
N PHE A 296 19.83 -3.30 10.71
CA PHE A 296 19.22 -2.05 10.24
C PHE A 296 19.08 -1.00 11.35
N TYR A 297 18.84 -1.42 12.59
CA TYR A 297 18.73 -0.49 13.72
C TYR A 297 20.08 -0.02 14.26
N SER A 298 21.18 -0.73 13.94
CA SER A 298 22.55 -0.29 14.27
C SER A 298 22.93 1.08 13.71
N PHE A 299 22.22 1.58 12.69
CA PHE A 299 22.38 2.92 12.12
C PHE A 299 21.87 4.04 13.03
N LYS A 300 21.20 3.72 14.14
CA LYS A 300 20.75 4.59 15.25
C LYS A 300 19.77 5.72 14.92
N TYR A 301 19.79 6.31 13.73
CA TYR A 301 18.95 7.47 13.40
C TYR A 301 17.84 7.10 12.43
N PRO A 302 16.57 7.52 12.64
CA PRO A 302 15.43 7.12 11.80
C PRO A 302 15.66 7.29 10.29
N ILE A 303 16.23 8.42 9.88
CA ILE A 303 16.49 8.69 8.46
C ILE A 303 17.52 7.71 7.89
N LEU A 304 18.56 7.35 8.65
CA LEU A 304 19.58 6.39 8.21
C LEU A 304 19.02 4.97 8.18
N ILE A 305 18.27 4.57 9.20
CA ILE A 305 17.57 3.27 9.24
C ILE A 305 16.65 3.14 8.02
N PHE A 306 15.83 4.16 7.78
CA PHE A 306 14.95 4.23 6.61
C PHE A 306 15.70 4.14 5.29
N ALA A 307 16.77 4.94 5.11
CA ALA A 307 17.56 4.95 3.89
C ALA A 307 18.23 3.59 3.63
N ALA A 308 18.76 2.94 4.68
CA ALA A 308 19.36 1.62 4.60
C ALA A 308 18.30 0.56 4.22
N THR A 309 17.16 0.51 4.92
CA THR A 309 16.09 -0.46 4.63
C THR A 309 15.53 -0.28 3.22
N LEU A 310 15.27 0.96 2.79
CA LEU A 310 14.76 1.24 1.46
C LEU A 310 15.80 0.89 0.38
N GLY A 311 17.07 1.28 0.60
CA GLY A 311 18.18 0.98 -0.33
C GLY A 311 18.36 -0.52 -0.55
N VAL A 312 18.43 -1.31 0.52
CA VAL A 312 18.56 -2.77 0.41
C VAL A 312 17.29 -3.39 -0.20
N SER A 313 16.10 -2.90 0.14
CA SER A 313 14.85 -3.37 -0.50
C SER A 313 14.84 -3.14 -2.00
N ILE A 314 15.38 -2.02 -2.49
CA ILE A 314 15.53 -1.74 -3.92
C ILE A 314 16.51 -2.72 -4.57
N VAL A 315 17.67 -2.97 -3.95
CA VAL A 315 18.66 -3.92 -4.47
C VAL A 315 18.04 -5.32 -4.60
N VAL A 316 17.37 -5.80 -3.55
CA VAL A 316 16.67 -7.10 -3.57
C VAL A 316 15.55 -7.11 -4.61
N SER A 317 14.79 -6.03 -4.74
CA SER A 317 13.76 -5.88 -5.79
C SER A 317 14.34 -6.04 -7.20
N LEU A 318 15.50 -5.44 -7.47
CA LEU A 318 16.18 -5.58 -8.76
C LEU A 318 16.64 -7.02 -9.02
N MET A 319 17.10 -7.72 -7.98
CA MET A 319 17.48 -9.14 -8.07
C MET A 319 16.26 -10.03 -8.36
N VAL A 320 15.13 -9.76 -7.69
CA VAL A 320 13.85 -10.46 -7.93
C VAL A 320 13.39 -10.26 -9.37
N ASP A 321 13.40 -9.02 -9.88
CA ASP A 321 13.03 -8.72 -11.27
C ASP A 321 13.98 -9.39 -12.28
N ALA A 322 15.26 -9.53 -11.94
CA ALA A 322 16.21 -10.28 -12.77
C ALA A 322 15.88 -11.78 -12.79
N ALA A 323 15.58 -12.38 -11.63
CA ALA A 323 15.16 -13.77 -11.51
C ALA A 323 13.87 -14.04 -12.31
N PHE A 324 12.86 -13.17 -12.20
CA PHE A 324 11.63 -13.30 -12.99
C PHE A 324 11.87 -13.27 -14.49
N ARG A 325 12.74 -12.37 -14.96
CA ARG A 325 13.09 -12.29 -16.38
C ARG A 325 13.77 -13.56 -16.87
N LEU A 326 14.55 -14.24 -16.03
CA LEU A 326 15.15 -15.53 -16.37
C LEU A 326 14.09 -16.64 -16.44
N ILE A 327 13.11 -16.65 -15.52
CA ILE A 327 12.03 -17.64 -15.49
C ILE A 327 11.02 -17.45 -16.63
N GLU A 328 10.74 -16.20 -17.04
CA GLU A 328 9.81 -15.92 -18.15
C GLU A 328 10.39 -16.16 -19.54
N ARG A 329 11.72 -16.05 -19.72
CA ARG A 329 12.39 -16.25 -21.04
C ARG A 329 12.05 -17.61 -21.69
N PRO A 330 12.10 -18.75 -20.98
CA PRO A 330 11.69 -20.05 -21.52
C PRO A 330 10.20 -20.12 -21.88
N ARG A 331 9.32 -19.51 -21.07
CA ARG A 331 7.86 -19.56 -21.30
C ARG A 331 7.41 -18.86 -22.59
N ARG A 332 8.17 -17.86 -23.05
CA ARG A 332 7.93 -17.16 -24.33
C ARG A 332 8.54 -17.86 -25.54
N ALA A 333 9.53 -18.73 -25.33
CA ALA A 333 10.13 -19.54 -26.40
C ALA A 333 9.32 -20.81 -26.71
N ALA A 334 8.41 -21.20 -25.81
CA ALA A 334 7.58 -22.39 -25.90
C ALA A 334 6.10 -22.10 -26.25
N ALA A 335 5.74 -20.84 -26.52
CA ALA A 335 4.40 -20.38 -26.89
C ALA A 335 4.42 -19.74 -28.28
#